data_AF-A0A2W1L1U5-F1
#
_entry.id   AF-A0A2W1L1U5-F1
#
_cell.length_a   1.000
_cell.length_b   1.000
_cell.length_c   1.000
_cell.angle_alpha   90.00
_cell.angle_beta   90.00
_cell.angle_gamma   90.00
#
_symmetry.space_group_name_H-M   'P 1'
#
loop_
_entity.id
_entity.type
_entity.pdbx_description
1 polymer ?
#
loop_
_entity_poly.entity_id
_entity_poly.type
_entity_poly.pdbx_seq_one_letter_code
_entity_poly.pdbx_strand_id
1 'polypeptide(L)'
;MKINAFIEEYDLHDSLIKKNQINGGKLVLEIALCNWRQNNYSPNENEMKEIKVVFGNVQSYYLDSTNDTVDSDSIMEINCSDVDSSPTLKDIKIVFEGEEGIKIMTFRSDSVTVEHDSLC
;
A
#
# COMPACT_ATOMS: atom_id res chain seq x y z
N MET A 1 -10.78 3.39 6.58
CA MET A 1 -10.44 2.69 7.85
C MET A 1 -9.23 3.36 8.51
N LYS A 2 -8.87 2.95 9.74
CA LYS A 2 -7.61 3.39 10.39
C LYS A 2 -6.42 2.67 9.75
N ILE A 3 -5.24 3.31 9.72
CA ILE A 3 -4.02 2.73 9.14
C ILE A 3 -3.64 1.39 9.78
N ASN A 4 -3.62 1.31 11.12
CA ASN A 4 -3.29 0.05 11.82
C ASN A 4 -4.26 -1.09 11.45
N ALA A 5 -5.56 -0.78 11.37
CA ALA A 5 -6.56 -1.78 10.99
C ALA A 5 -6.33 -2.29 9.56
N PHE A 6 -5.92 -1.41 8.63
CA PHE A 6 -5.56 -1.83 7.27
C PHE A 6 -4.35 -2.78 7.26
N ILE A 7 -3.29 -2.45 8.01
CA ILE A 7 -2.08 -3.29 8.07
C ILE A 7 -2.35 -4.63 8.77
N GLU A 8 -3.27 -4.66 9.74
CA GLU A 8 -3.71 -5.90 10.40
C GLU A 8 -4.64 -6.75 9.52
N GLU A 9 -5.46 -6.12 8.67
CA GLU A 9 -6.46 -6.80 7.85
C GLU A 9 -5.89 -7.38 6.55
N TYR A 10 -4.91 -6.72 5.93
CA TYR A 10 -4.36 -7.10 4.63
C TYR A 10 -2.93 -7.63 4.74
N ASP A 11 -2.72 -8.89 4.34
CA ASP A 11 -1.36 -9.39 4.07
C ASP A 11 -0.93 -8.92 2.69
N LEU A 12 -0.12 -7.87 2.64
CA LEU A 12 0.37 -7.30 1.38
C LEU A 12 1.64 -7.98 0.86
N HIS A 13 2.23 -8.93 1.59
CA HIS A 13 3.47 -9.58 1.14
C HIS A 13 3.25 -10.31 -0.19
N ASP A 14 4.23 -10.23 -1.09
CA ASP A 14 4.17 -10.68 -2.50
C ASP A 14 3.12 -9.99 -3.38
N SER A 15 2.33 -9.05 -2.85
CA SER A 15 1.43 -8.24 -3.68
C SER A 15 2.24 -7.27 -4.51
N LEU A 16 1.76 -6.95 -5.71
CA LEU A 16 2.51 -6.11 -6.64
C LEU A 16 1.95 -4.70 -6.66
N ILE A 17 2.77 -3.70 -6.35
CA ILE A 17 2.38 -2.31 -6.61
C ILE A 17 2.53 -2.10 -8.12
N LYS A 18 1.41 -1.95 -8.82
CA LYS A 18 1.38 -1.72 -10.27
C LYS A 18 1.67 -0.28 -10.61
N LYS A 19 1.19 0.63 -9.77
CA LYS A 19 1.27 2.06 -10.01
C LYS A 19 1.11 2.84 -8.71
N ASN A 20 1.83 3.94 -8.61
CA ASN A 20 1.62 4.96 -7.59
C ASN A 20 1.26 6.30 -8.24
N GLN A 21 0.38 7.06 -7.60
CA GLN A 21 0.08 8.44 -7.99
C GLN A 21 -0.07 9.30 -6.74
N ILE A 22 0.59 10.45 -6.73
CA ILE A 22 0.45 11.46 -5.67
C ILE A 22 -0.18 12.73 -6.23
N ASN A 23 -1.28 13.19 -5.63
CA ASN A 23 -1.94 14.44 -6.01
C ASN A 23 -2.69 15.05 -4.82
N GLY A 24 -2.42 16.31 -4.51
CA GLY A 24 -3.24 17.09 -3.57
C GLY A 24 -3.39 16.47 -2.19
N GLY A 25 -2.32 15.87 -1.65
CA GLY A 25 -2.34 15.19 -0.35
C GLY A 25 -3.04 13.82 -0.37
N LYS A 26 -3.19 13.20 -1.54
CA LYS A 26 -3.61 11.80 -1.68
C LYS A 26 -2.51 10.99 -2.34
N LEU A 27 -2.25 9.80 -1.80
CA LEU A 27 -1.44 8.77 -2.43
C LEU A 27 -2.35 7.61 -2.82
N VAL A 28 -2.37 7.30 -4.10
CA VAL A 28 -3.13 6.18 -4.67
C VAL A 28 -2.14 5.11 -5.09
N LEU A 29 -2.33 3.90 -4.59
CA LEU A 29 -1.60 2.70 -5.01
C LEU A 29 -2.58 1.76 -5.71
N GLU A 30 -2.29 1.41 -6.95
CA GLU A 30 -2.94 0.30 -7.65
C GLU A 30 -2.13 -0.95 -7.34
N ILE A 31 -2.76 -1.94 -6.69
CA ILE A 31 -2.09 -3.14 -6.19
C ILE A 31 -2.77 -4.38 -6.78
N ALA A 32 -1.98 -5.26 -7.38
CA ALA A 32 -2.38 -6.63 -7.61
C ALA A 32 -2.17 -7.40 -6.30
N LEU A 33 -3.22 -7.48 -5.50
CA LEU A 33 -3.24 -8.12 -4.19
C LEU A 33 -3.06 -9.62 -4.36
N CYS A 34 -2.16 -10.18 -3.56
CA CYS A 34 -1.97 -11.61 -3.35
C CYS A 34 -3.18 -12.16 -2.57
N ASN A 35 -4.31 -12.33 -3.26
CA ASN A 35 -5.61 -12.63 -2.67
C ASN A 35 -5.61 -13.95 -1.92
N TRP A 36 -4.85 -14.95 -2.38
CA TRP A 36 -4.75 -16.26 -1.72
C TRP A 36 -4.12 -16.22 -0.32
N ARG A 37 -3.40 -15.14 0.03
CA ARG A 37 -2.86 -14.91 1.37
C ARG A 37 -3.87 -14.29 2.34
N GLN A 38 -5.00 -13.77 1.85
CA GLN A 38 -5.95 -13.07 2.70
C GLN A 38 -6.76 -14.05 3.54
N ASN A 39 -7.08 -13.65 4.78
CA ASN A 39 -7.78 -14.49 5.75
C ASN A 39 -9.15 -15.01 5.27
N ASN A 40 -9.79 -14.31 4.35
CA ASN A 40 -11.10 -14.63 3.81
C ASN A 40 -11.06 -15.24 2.40
N TYR A 41 -9.88 -15.64 1.91
CA TYR A 41 -9.73 -16.25 0.59
C TYR A 41 -10.55 -17.52 0.42
N SER A 42 -11.23 -17.63 -0.73
CA SER A 42 -11.87 -18.86 -1.19
C SER A 42 -11.15 -19.43 -2.41
N PRO A 43 -10.90 -20.75 -2.49
CA PRO A 43 -10.28 -21.37 -3.67
C PRO A 43 -11.02 -21.20 -5.00
N ASN A 44 -12.27 -20.70 -4.96
CA ASN A 44 -13.05 -20.37 -6.15
C ASN A 44 -12.85 -18.93 -6.63
N GLU A 45 -12.08 -18.12 -5.91
CA GLU A 45 -11.71 -16.75 -6.27
C GLU A 45 -10.37 -16.73 -7.00
N ASN A 46 -10.08 -15.64 -7.71
CA ASN A 46 -8.76 -15.45 -8.29
C ASN A 46 -7.70 -15.32 -7.19
N GLU A 47 -6.56 -15.99 -7.38
CA GLU A 47 -5.40 -15.89 -6.48
C GLU A 47 -4.80 -14.48 -6.44
N MET A 48 -4.99 -13.72 -7.53
CA MET A 48 -4.62 -12.30 -7.63
C MET A 48 -5.87 -11.46 -7.84
N LYS A 49 -5.99 -10.35 -7.10
CA LYS A 49 -7.13 -9.42 -7.20
C LYS A 49 -6.62 -7.99 -7.29
N GLU A 50 -7.18 -7.19 -8.19
CA GLU A 50 -6.86 -5.77 -8.24
C GLU A 50 -7.61 -5.00 -7.14
N ILE A 51 -6.86 -4.21 -6.38
CA ILE A 51 -7.37 -3.27 -5.40
C ILE A 51 -6.73 -1.90 -5.61
N LYS A 52 -7.46 -0.87 -5.20
CA LYS A 52 -6.92 0.49 -5.10
C LYS A 52 -6.86 0.91 -3.64
N VAL A 53 -5.66 1.22 -3.17
CA VAL A 53 -5.41 1.71 -1.81
C VAL A 53 -5.18 3.22 -1.87
N VAL A 54 -6.03 3.97 -1.17
CA VAL A 54 -5.99 5.44 -1.16
C VAL A 54 -5.67 5.94 0.24
N PHE A 55 -4.48 6.50 0.42
CA PHE A 55 -4.09 7.21 1.62
C PHE A 55 -4.48 8.68 1.52
N GLY A 56 -5.13 9.20 2.56
CA GLY A 56 -5.57 10.60 2.67
C GLY A 56 -4.61 11.45 3.50
N ASN A 57 -4.69 12.77 3.34
CA ASN A 57 -3.89 13.77 4.07
C ASN A 57 -2.39 13.45 4.09
N VAL A 58 -1.87 13.00 2.95
CA VAL A 58 -0.49 12.56 2.77
C VAL A 58 0.47 13.73 2.93
N GLN A 59 1.44 13.54 3.83
CA GLN A 59 2.50 14.48 4.15
C GLN A 59 3.86 13.78 4.03
N SER A 60 4.93 14.56 3.84
CA SER A 60 6.31 14.06 3.89
C SER A 60 6.54 12.83 2.99
N TYR A 61 5.90 12.78 1.82
CA TYR A 61 6.09 11.69 0.87
C TYR A 61 7.51 11.70 0.34
N TYR A 62 8.14 10.54 0.36
CA TYR A 62 9.44 10.28 -0.21
C TYR A 62 9.46 8.87 -0.79
N LEU A 63 10.09 8.73 -1.95
CA LEU A 63 10.35 7.46 -2.60
C LEU A 63 11.85 7.37 -2.85
N ASP A 64 12.51 6.42 -2.19
CA ASP A 64 13.91 6.13 -2.37
C ASP A 64 14.06 5.21 -3.59
N SER A 65 14.21 5.82 -4.77
CA SER A 65 14.46 5.09 -6.01
C SER A 65 15.31 5.92 -6.96
N THR A 66 16.27 5.26 -7.62
CA THR A 66 17.04 5.82 -8.74
C THR A 66 16.13 6.28 -9.89
N ASN A 67 15.00 5.59 -10.08
CA ASN A 67 13.91 5.92 -10.99
C ASN A 67 12.61 5.99 -10.18
N ASP A 68 11.98 7.16 -10.09
CA ASP A 68 10.75 7.49 -9.33
C ASP A 68 9.49 6.67 -9.71
N THR A 69 9.64 5.61 -10.48
CA THR A 69 8.55 4.80 -11.01
C THR A 69 8.51 3.44 -10.32
N VAL A 70 7.31 3.11 -9.83
CA VAL A 70 6.93 1.75 -9.49
C VAL A 70 6.53 1.03 -10.78
N ASP A 71 7.02 -0.20 -10.98
CA ASP A 71 6.61 -1.04 -12.11
C ASP A 71 6.42 -2.50 -11.67
N SER A 72 5.21 -2.81 -11.21
CA SER A 72 4.88 -4.15 -10.71
C SER A 72 5.83 -4.64 -9.60
N ASP A 73 6.34 -3.73 -8.79
CA ASP A 73 7.29 -4.05 -7.73
C ASP A 73 6.62 -4.87 -6.62
N SER A 74 7.32 -5.89 -6.11
CA SER A 74 6.78 -6.81 -5.09
C SER A 74 6.91 -6.23 -3.69
N ILE A 75 5.81 -6.13 -2.95
CA ILE A 75 5.81 -5.68 -1.57
C ILE A 75 6.45 -6.76 -0.69
N MET A 76 7.49 -6.35 0.02
CA MET A 76 8.16 -7.19 1.01
C MET A 76 7.60 -6.95 2.41
N GLU A 77 7.35 -5.68 2.75
CA GLU A 77 6.98 -5.26 4.10
C GLU A 77 6.21 -3.92 4.08
N ILE A 78 5.22 -3.80 4.97
CA ILE A 78 4.54 -2.54 5.26
C ILE A 78 4.40 -2.35 6.77
N ASN A 79 4.90 -1.22 7.26
CA ASN A 79 4.89 -0.90 8.68
C ASN A 79 4.34 0.50 8.92
N CYS A 80 3.77 0.73 10.09
CA CYS A 80 3.44 2.07 10.56
C CYS A 80 3.88 2.31 12.01
N SER A 81 4.19 3.56 12.32
CA SER A 81 4.45 4.02 13.70
C SER A 81 3.59 5.23 14.04
N ASP A 82 3.33 5.41 15.33
CA ASP A 82 2.60 6.55 15.86
C ASP A 82 3.39 7.84 15.68
N VAL A 83 2.67 8.95 15.46
CA VAL A 83 3.25 10.29 15.50
C VAL A 83 2.86 10.92 16.84
N ASP A 84 3.85 11.27 17.67
CA ASP A 84 3.64 11.73 19.06
C ASP A 84 2.61 12.86 19.21
N SER A 85 2.46 13.71 18.19
CA SER A 85 1.54 14.85 18.20
C SER A 85 0.13 14.56 17.69
N SER A 86 -0.18 13.34 17.25
CA SER A 86 -1.52 13.00 16.74
C SER A 86 -1.89 11.51 16.88
N PRO A 87 -3.06 11.19 17.45
CA PRO A 87 -3.49 9.80 17.64
C PRO A 87 -3.88 9.10 16.34
N THR A 88 -4.20 9.86 15.28
CA THR A 88 -4.66 9.30 14.00
C THR A 88 -3.57 9.25 12.95
N LEU A 89 -2.60 10.16 13.03
CA LEU A 89 -1.52 10.30 12.06
C LEU A 89 -0.47 9.23 12.30
N LYS A 90 -0.06 8.54 11.23
CA LYS A 90 1.00 7.54 11.26
C LYS A 90 2.11 7.92 10.30
N ASP A 91 3.33 7.55 10.65
CA ASP A 91 4.43 7.43 9.69
C ASP A 91 4.37 6.02 9.11
N ILE A 92 4.25 5.92 7.78
CA ILE A 92 4.14 4.67 7.02
C ILE A 92 5.44 4.45 6.24
N LYS A 93 5.92 3.21 6.25
CA LYS A 93 7.02 2.74 5.41
C LYS A 93 6.57 1.50 4.65
N ILE A 94 6.79 1.50 3.34
CA ILE A 94 6.60 0.34 2.46
C ILE A 94 7.95 0.00 1.84
N VAL A 95 8.36 -1.26 1.96
CA VAL A 95 9.57 -1.81 1.33
C VAL A 95 9.13 -2.74 0.21
N PHE A 96 9.68 -2.53 -0.98
CA PHE A 96 9.35 -3.35 -2.14
C PHE A 96 10.58 -3.59 -3.02
N GLU A 97 10.58 -4.73 -3.70
CA GLU A 97 11.61 -5.15 -4.63
C GLU A 97 11.16 -4.84 -6.06
N GLY A 98 11.93 -4.01 -6.75
CA GLY A 98 11.79 -3.76 -8.18
C GLY A 98 12.99 -4.30 -8.96
N GLU A 99 13.00 -4.08 -10.28
CA GLU A 99 14.05 -4.62 -11.17
C GLU A 99 15.47 -4.16 -10.80
N GLU A 100 15.62 -2.92 -10.31
CA GLU A 100 16.90 -2.32 -9.93
C GLU A 100 17.27 -2.56 -8.45
N GLY A 101 16.49 -3.35 -7.72
CA GLY A 101 16.70 -3.69 -6.32
C GLY A 101 15.62 -3.17 -5.38
N ILE A 102 16.01 -2.94 -4.12
CA ILE A 102 15.07 -2.55 -3.05
C ILE A 102 14.75 -1.06 -3.13
N LYS A 103 13.45 -0.75 -3.10
CA LYS A 103 12.89 0.59 -3.04
C LYS A 103 12.18 0.80 -1.70
N ILE A 104 12.19 2.02 -1.20
CA ILE A 104 11.54 2.39 0.07
C ILE A 104 10.63 3.59 -0.16
N MET A 105 9.34 3.42 0.11
CA MET A 105 8.37 4.51 0.12
C MET A 105 8.03 4.88 1.55
N THR A 106 8.23 6.14 1.92
CA THR A 106 7.82 6.68 3.22
C THR A 106 6.87 7.84 3.04
N PHE A 107 5.88 7.92 3.91
CA PHE A 107 4.94 9.03 3.94
C PHE A 107 4.18 9.03 5.26
N ARG A 108 3.49 10.13 5.53
CA ARG A 108 2.63 10.29 6.69
C ARG A 108 1.19 10.42 6.27
N SER A 109 0.27 9.74 6.94
CA SER A 109 -1.16 9.75 6.61
C SER A 109 -2.01 9.42 7.85
N ASP A 110 -3.26 9.89 7.87
CA ASP A 110 -4.21 9.63 8.95
C ASP A 110 -5.37 8.69 8.57
N SER A 111 -5.45 8.33 7.29
CA SER A 111 -6.61 7.64 6.74
C SER A 111 -6.24 6.81 5.53
N VAL A 112 -6.87 5.64 5.40
CA VAL A 112 -6.72 4.76 4.25
C VAL A 112 -8.08 4.21 3.84
N THR A 113 -8.31 4.10 2.54
CA THR A 113 -9.48 3.45 1.95
C THR A 113 -9.01 2.39 0.97
N VAL A 114 -9.66 1.23 0.98
CA VAL A 114 -9.42 0.15 0.01
C VAL A 114 -10.65 0.03 -0.86
N GLU A 115 -10.49 0.25 -2.15
CA GLU A 115 -11.52 0.00 -3.16
C GLU A 115 -11.19 -1.33 -3.82
N HIS A 116 -12.15 -2.25 -3.79
CA HIS A 116 -12.07 -3.50 -4.53
C HIS A 116 -12.74 -3.27 -5.87
N ASP A 117 -12.11 -3.65 -6.97
CA ASP A 117 -12.78 -3.61 -8.26
C ASP A 117 -14.07 -4.43 -8.16
N SER A 118 -15.18 -3.73 -8.28
CA SER A 118 -16.50 -4.32 -8.36
C SER A 118 -16.59 -4.89 -9.76
N LEU A 119 -16.27 -6.19 -9.89
CA LEU A 119 -16.59 -6.94 -11.10
C LEU A 119 -18.11 -6.85 -11.29
N CYS A 120 -18.54 -6.00 -12.22
CA CYS A 120 -19.85 -6.08 -12.86
C CYS A 120 -20.00 -7.42 -13.59
#